data_AF-A0A963VSZ2-F1
#
_entry.id   AF-A0A963VSZ2-F1
#
_cell.length_a   1.000
_cell.length_b   1.000
_cell.length_c   1.000
_cell.angle_alpha   90.00
_cell.angle_beta   90.00
_cell.angle_gamma   90.00
#
_symmetry.space_group_name_H-M   'P 1'
#
loop_
_entity.id
_entity.type
_entity.pdbx_description
1 polymer ?
#
loop_
_entity_poly.entity_id
_entity_poly.type
_entity_poly.pdbx_seq_one_letter_code
_entity_poly.pdbx_strand_id
1 'polypeptide(L)'
;MFSNPHFDRVRQLFADQFEPDGGSFLYRKGMKGAAIRVSEAERDEFVAVFNRRLRYSMWSIAPATVILILLLVWLVPDIDNTAGNVAMWIGIAAIIAPFLGGYYWAWNSPARELERRPQEGAALSEEEVRQLKFSKMTYGQLGIAVLAAIALVWKMSAATDIFHGWGMLWLIFAGLLIAGAGIQALRKWHYERG
;
A
#
# COMPACT_ATOMS: atom_id res chain seq x y z
N MET A 1 -23.22 -5.33 -3.81
CA MET A 1 -22.43 -5.76 -2.63
C MET A 1 -21.10 -5.00 -2.70
N PHE A 2 -20.95 -3.96 -1.88
CA PHE A 2 -19.93 -2.88 -1.90
C PHE A 2 -18.88 -2.91 -3.03
N SER A 3 -19.20 -2.28 -4.16
CA SER A 3 -18.21 -1.80 -5.14
C SER A 3 -17.46 -0.62 -4.51
N ASN A 4 -16.43 -0.92 -3.73
CA ASN A 4 -15.61 0.12 -3.12
C ASN A 4 -14.47 0.45 -4.12
N PRO A 5 -14.46 1.64 -4.74
CA PRO A 5 -13.54 2.00 -5.82
C PRO A 5 -12.06 1.88 -5.45
N HIS A 6 -11.75 1.93 -4.14
CA HIS A 6 -10.40 1.67 -3.65
C HIS A 6 -9.91 0.23 -3.89
N PHE A 7 -10.79 -0.77 -3.80
CA PHE A 7 -10.41 -2.16 -4.07
C PHE A 7 -10.24 -2.42 -5.55
N ASP A 8 -11.04 -1.77 -6.39
CA ASP A 8 -10.89 -1.91 -7.83
C ASP A 8 -9.52 -1.38 -8.29
N ARG A 9 -9.02 -0.30 -7.68
CA ARG A 9 -7.66 0.18 -7.92
C ARG A 9 -6.58 -0.83 -7.48
N VAL A 10 -6.70 -1.48 -6.32
CA VAL A 10 -5.72 -2.49 -5.87
C VAL A 10 -5.73 -3.71 -6.79
N ARG A 11 -6.91 -4.13 -7.24
CA ARG A 11 -7.06 -5.23 -8.21
C ARG A 11 -6.48 -4.89 -9.57
N GLN A 12 -6.73 -3.67 -10.05
CA GLN A 12 -6.12 -3.13 -11.26
C GLN A 12 -4.59 -3.10 -11.14
N LEU A 13 -4.05 -2.56 -10.04
CA LEU A 13 -2.60 -2.54 -9.79
C LEU A 13 -1.98 -3.95 -9.75
N PHE A 14 -2.73 -4.96 -9.32
CA PHE A 14 -2.28 -6.34 -9.38
C PHE A 14 -2.28 -6.87 -10.83
N ALA A 15 -3.35 -6.64 -11.57
CA ALA A 15 -3.49 -7.04 -12.98
C ALA A 15 -2.48 -6.33 -13.90
N ASP A 16 -2.10 -5.10 -13.55
CA ASP A 16 -1.08 -4.27 -14.20
C ASP A 16 0.33 -4.89 -14.16
N GLN A 17 0.55 -5.94 -13.38
CA GLN A 17 1.80 -6.72 -13.43
C GLN A 17 1.87 -7.64 -14.67
N PHE A 18 0.75 -7.81 -15.39
CA PHE A 18 0.63 -8.63 -16.59
C PHE A 18 0.46 -7.71 -17.80
N GLU A 19 1.54 -7.48 -18.52
CA GLU A 19 1.56 -6.67 -19.74
C GLU A 19 1.10 -7.53 -20.92
N PRO A 20 0.19 -7.05 -21.80
CA PRO A 20 -0.19 -7.79 -22.99
C PRO A 20 0.99 -7.88 -23.99
N ASP A 21 1.27 -9.08 -24.48
CA ASP A 21 2.31 -9.40 -25.47
C ASP A 21 1.75 -10.35 -26.54
N GLY A 22 1.20 -9.75 -27.61
CA GLY A 22 0.55 -10.48 -28.69
C GLY A 22 -0.66 -11.28 -28.19
N GLY A 23 -0.60 -12.61 -28.35
CA GLY A 23 -1.61 -13.55 -27.86
C GLY A 23 -1.38 -14.05 -26.42
N SER A 24 -0.42 -13.47 -25.70
CA SER A 24 -0.02 -13.88 -24.35
C SER A 24 0.19 -12.67 -23.43
N PHE A 25 0.56 -12.91 -22.18
CA PHE A 25 0.91 -11.86 -21.21
C PHE A 25 2.34 -12.03 -20.71
N LEU A 26 3.02 -10.92 -20.43
CA LEU A 26 4.29 -10.90 -19.74
C LEU A 26 4.06 -10.47 -18.29
N TYR A 27 4.35 -11.38 -17.36
CA TYR A 27 4.38 -11.07 -15.94
C TYR A 27 5.72 -10.44 -15.56
N ARG A 28 5.65 -9.29 -14.88
CA ARG A 28 6.81 -8.65 -14.24
C ARG A 28 6.54 -8.46 -12.76
N LYS A 29 7.36 -9.10 -11.91
CA LYS A 29 7.26 -8.92 -10.45
C LYS A 29 7.37 -7.43 -10.09
N GLY A 30 6.34 -6.89 -9.45
CA GLY A 30 6.28 -5.47 -9.10
C GLY A 30 6.36 -4.51 -10.29
N MET A 31 5.91 -4.97 -11.47
CA MET A 31 5.92 -4.22 -12.75
C MET A 31 7.32 -3.82 -13.25
N LYS A 32 8.39 -4.41 -12.70
CA LYS A 32 9.79 -4.06 -13.05
C LYS A 32 10.73 -5.24 -13.24
N GLY A 33 10.38 -6.40 -12.69
CA GLY A 33 11.21 -7.60 -12.78
C GLY A 33 11.38 -8.11 -14.21
N ALA A 34 12.22 -9.14 -14.36
CA ALA A 34 12.35 -9.90 -15.59
C ALA A 34 10.98 -10.40 -16.06
N ALA A 35 10.77 -10.37 -17.38
CA ALA A 35 9.51 -10.78 -17.98
C ALA A 35 9.42 -12.30 -18.04
N ILE A 36 8.30 -12.82 -17.56
CA ILE A 36 7.96 -14.25 -17.67
C ILE A 36 6.67 -14.35 -18.46
N ARG A 37 6.64 -15.16 -19.52
CA ARG A 37 5.42 -15.34 -20.31
C ARG A 37 4.40 -16.20 -19.58
N VAL A 38 3.15 -15.76 -19.68
CA VAL A 38 1.98 -16.30 -19.00
C VAL A 38 0.83 -16.31 -20.00
N SER A 39 0.02 -17.37 -19.98
CA SER A 39 -1.21 -17.44 -20.77
C SER A 39 -2.31 -16.56 -20.17
N GLU A 40 -3.34 -16.27 -20.97
CA GLU A 40 -4.54 -15.56 -20.49
C GLU A 40 -5.24 -16.33 -19.35
N ALA A 41 -5.37 -17.65 -19.48
CA ALA A 41 -5.98 -18.50 -18.46
C ALA A 41 -5.24 -18.43 -17.12
N GLU A 42 -3.90 -18.45 -17.15
CA GLU A 42 -3.07 -18.34 -15.94
C GLU A 42 -3.17 -16.96 -15.29
N ARG A 43 -3.16 -15.88 -16.10
CA ARG A 43 -3.40 -14.51 -15.58
C ARG A 43 -4.72 -14.44 -14.84
N ASP A 44 -5.78 -14.95 -15.45
CA ASP A 44 -7.13 -14.89 -14.88
C ASP A 44 -7.24 -15.73 -13.61
N GLU A 45 -6.58 -16.89 -13.55
CA GLU A 45 -6.47 -17.68 -12.33
C GLU A 45 -5.74 -16.92 -11.22
N PHE A 46 -4.58 -16.31 -11.51
CA PHE A 46 -3.84 -15.50 -10.54
C PHE A 46 -4.67 -14.34 -10.00
N VAL A 47 -5.36 -13.62 -10.89
CA VAL A 47 -6.24 -12.50 -10.53
C VAL A 47 -7.42 -12.99 -9.69
N ALA A 48 -8.04 -14.12 -10.05
CA ALA A 48 -9.14 -14.71 -9.30
C ALA A 48 -8.70 -15.15 -7.89
N VAL A 49 -7.54 -15.80 -7.77
CA VAL A 49 -6.96 -16.22 -6.48
C VAL A 49 -6.65 -15.02 -5.61
N PHE A 50 -6.02 -13.97 -6.17
CA PHE A 50 -5.73 -12.73 -5.46
C PHE A 50 -7.02 -12.07 -4.96
N ASN A 51 -8.02 -11.91 -5.83
CA ASN A 51 -9.32 -11.31 -5.49
C ASN A 51 -10.04 -12.08 -4.37
N ARG A 52 -10.02 -13.41 -4.44
CA ARG A 52 -10.62 -14.28 -3.43
C ARG A 52 -9.92 -14.12 -2.09
N ARG A 53 -8.59 -14.18 -2.06
CA ARG A 53 -7.80 -14.03 -0.82
C ARG A 53 -7.97 -12.64 -0.21
N LEU A 54 -7.88 -11.59 -1.03
CA LEU A 54 -8.08 -10.21 -0.56
C LEU A 54 -9.47 -10.02 0.06
N ARG A 55 -10.51 -10.56 -0.59
CA ARG A 55 -11.88 -10.52 -0.05
C ARG A 55 -11.95 -11.18 1.33
N TYR A 56 -11.45 -12.41 1.48
CA TYR A 56 -11.49 -13.09 2.77
C TYR A 56 -10.68 -12.37 3.85
N SER A 57 -9.46 -11.90 3.53
CA SER A 57 -8.61 -11.16 4.46
C SER A 57 -9.26 -9.86 4.93
N MET A 58 -10.04 -9.19 4.07
CA MET A 58 -10.80 -8.01 4.49
C MET A 58 -11.97 -8.37 5.40
N TRP A 59 -12.73 -9.40 5.02
CA TRP A 59 -13.87 -9.86 5.83
C TRP A 59 -13.45 -10.35 7.21
N SER A 60 -12.20 -10.80 7.39
CA SER A 60 -11.67 -11.16 8.71
C SER A 60 -11.32 -9.97 9.61
N ILE A 61 -11.10 -8.76 9.06
CA ILE A 61 -10.76 -7.58 9.88
C ILE A 61 -11.92 -7.23 10.81
N ALA A 62 -13.14 -7.15 10.28
CA ALA A 62 -14.33 -6.77 11.07
C ALA A 62 -14.55 -7.66 12.32
N PRO A 63 -14.64 -9.00 12.21
CA PRO A 63 -14.78 -9.85 13.40
C PRO A 63 -13.55 -9.79 14.30
N ALA A 64 -12.33 -9.69 13.75
CA ALA A 64 -11.11 -9.55 14.57
C ALA A 64 -11.13 -8.26 15.41
N THR A 65 -11.59 -7.15 14.84
CA THR A 65 -11.76 -5.88 15.56
C THR A 65 -12.82 -5.98 16.64
N VAL A 66 -13.97 -6.62 16.36
CA VAL A 66 -15.02 -6.85 17.37
C VAL A 66 -14.47 -7.70 18.53
N ILE A 67 -13.77 -8.78 18.23
CA ILE A 67 -13.14 -9.64 19.25
C ILE A 67 -12.12 -8.83 20.06
N LEU A 68 -11.28 -8.02 19.42
CA LEU A 68 -10.31 -7.19 20.13
C LEU A 68 -10.99 -6.19 21.08
N ILE A 69 -12.05 -5.52 20.64
CA ILE A 69 -12.80 -4.59 21.48
C ILE A 69 -13.37 -5.33 22.70
N LEU A 70 -14.00 -6.49 22.50
CA LEU A 70 -14.54 -7.29 23.60
C LEU A 70 -13.44 -7.74 24.57
N LEU A 71 -12.27 -8.15 24.06
CA LEU A 71 -11.12 -8.53 24.89
C LEU A 71 -10.58 -7.34 25.70
N LEU A 72 -10.46 -6.16 25.09
CA LEU A 72 -10.00 -4.97 25.79
C LEU A 72 -10.99 -4.56 26.89
N VAL A 73 -12.29 -4.54 26.59
CA VAL A 73 -13.33 -4.24 27.59
C VAL A 73 -13.32 -5.23 28.76
N TRP A 74 -13.01 -6.50 28.49
CA TRP A 74 -13.03 -7.56 29.50
C TRP A 74 -11.74 -7.67 30.33
N LEU A 75 -10.56 -7.53 29.69
CA LEU A 75 -9.25 -7.74 30.34
C LEU A 75 -8.59 -6.44 30.80
N VAL A 76 -8.98 -5.30 30.23
CA VAL A 76 -8.36 -3.99 30.47
C VAL A 76 -9.47 -3.01 30.90
N PRO A 77 -9.93 -3.10 32.17
CA PRO A 77 -10.99 -2.24 32.68
C PRO A 77 -10.58 -0.76 32.77
N ASP A 78 -9.27 -0.47 32.76
CA ASP A 78 -8.71 0.88 32.72
C ASP A 78 -7.69 1.02 31.58
N ILE A 79 -8.09 1.73 30.54
CA ILE A 79 -7.34 1.88 29.28
C ILE A 79 -6.37 3.07 29.37
N ASP A 80 -6.59 3.99 30.31
CA ASP A 80 -5.83 5.23 30.43
C ASP A 80 -4.45 5.01 31.09
N ASN A 81 -4.25 3.85 31.71
CA ASN A 81 -2.94 3.45 32.22
C ASN A 81 -2.00 2.92 31.10
N THR A 82 -0.71 2.86 31.41
CA THR A 82 0.33 2.42 30.45
C THR A 82 0.08 0.99 29.93
N ALA A 83 -0.42 0.09 30.78
CA ALA A 83 -0.67 -1.31 30.40
C ALA A 83 -1.82 -1.42 29.40
N GLY A 84 -2.89 -0.62 29.57
CA GLY A 84 -4.02 -0.59 28.67
C GLY A 84 -3.67 -0.01 27.29
N ASN A 85 -2.87 1.07 27.26
CA ASN A 85 -2.32 1.59 26.02
C ASN A 85 -1.45 0.56 25.28
N VAL A 86 -0.58 -0.16 25.99
CA VAL A 86 0.25 -1.22 25.39
C VAL A 86 -0.61 -2.35 24.85
N ALA A 87 -1.61 -2.82 25.62
CA ALA A 87 -2.52 -3.88 25.19
C ALA A 87 -3.31 -3.50 23.92
N MET A 88 -3.77 -2.24 23.83
CA MET A 88 -4.43 -1.72 22.64
C MET A 88 -3.52 -1.80 21.41
N TRP A 89 -2.29 -1.30 21.50
CA TRP A 89 -1.34 -1.31 20.37
C TRP A 89 -0.94 -2.73 19.95
N ILE A 90 -0.73 -3.63 20.91
CA ILE A 90 -0.47 -5.06 20.64
C ILE A 90 -1.67 -5.67 19.91
N GLY A 91 -2.89 -5.39 20.36
CA GLY A 91 -4.12 -5.86 19.71
C GLY A 91 -4.26 -5.37 18.28
N ILE A 92 -4.03 -4.07 18.03
CA ILE A 92 -4.03 -3.49 16.69
C ILE A 92 -2.99 -4.18 15.80
N ALA A 93 -1.76 -4.35 16.30
CA ALA A 93 -0.69 -5.04 15.58
C ALA A 93 -1.06 -6.49 15.27
N ALA A 94 -1.72 -7.19 16.19
CA ALA A 94 -2.17 -8.56 16.01
C ALA A 94 -3.24 -8.73 14.92
N ILE A 95 -3.99 -7.67 14.59
CA ILE A 95 -4.92 -7.67 13.45
C ILE A 95 -4.21 -7.28 12.15
N ILE A 96 -3.41 -6.21 12.19
CA ILE A 96 -2.79 -5.64 10.99
C ILE A 96 -1.69 -6.55 10.44
N ALA A 97 -0.85 -7.13 11.30
CA ALA A 97 0.31 -7.91 10.84
C ALA A 97 -0.09 -9.17 10.03
N PRO A 98 -1.06 -10.00 10.47
CA PRO A 98 -1.53 -11.12 9.65
C PRO A 98 -2.19 -10.67 8.35
N PHE A 99 -2.92 -9.56 8.36
CA PHE A 99 -3.51 -8.99 7.14
C PHE A 99 -2.42 -8.60 6.13
N LEU A 100 -1.41 -7.85 6.56
CA LEU A 100 -0.29 -7.44 5.71
C LEU A 100 0.53 -8.64 5.22
N GLY A 101 0.77 -9.61 6.09
CA GLY A 101 1.45 -10.86 5.74
C GLY A 101 0.68 -11.63 4.66
N GLY A 102 -0.63 -11.81 4.84
CA GLY A 102 -1.50 -12.46 3.86
C GLY A 102 -1.60 -11.69 2.54
N TYR A 103 -1.69 -10.37 2.60
CA TYR A 103 -1.67 -9.50 1.43
C TYR A 103 -0.35 -9.65 0.66
N TYR A 104 0.79 -9.52 1.34
CA TYR A 104 2.11 -9.66 0.72
C TYR A 104 2.31 -11.05 0.13
N TRP A 105 1.84 -12.07 0.84
CA TRP A 105 1.91 -13.44 0.36
C TRP A 105 1.04 -13.63 -0.89
N ALA A 106 -0.19 -13.14 -0.91
CA ALA A 106 -1.06 -13.20 -2.08
C ALA A 106 -0.51 -12.40 -3.28
N TRP A 107 0.01 -11.19 -3.02
CA TRP A 107 0.60 -10.32 -4.05
C TRP A 107 1.78 -10.98 -4.77
N ASN A 108 2.59 -11.75 -4.04
CA ASN A 108 3.75 -12.45 -4.58
C ASN A 108 3.45 -13.90 -5.04
N SER A 109 2.18 -14.33 -5.09
CA SER A 109 1.85 -15.70 -5.55
C SER A 109 2.37 -15.98 -6.96
N PRO A 110 2.14 -15.11 -7.97
CA PRO A 110 2.60 -15.38 -9.32
C PRO A 110 4.13 -15.47 -9.38
N ALA A 111 4.85 -14.60 -8.67
CA ALA A 111 6.31 -14.66 -8.62
C ALA A 111 6.85 -15.99 -8.06
N ARG A 112 6.18 -16.59 -7.06
CA ARG A 112 6.58 -17.88 -6.49
C ARG A 112 6.27 -19.04 -7.43
N GLU A 113 5.12 -18.99 -8.09
CA GLU A 113 4.67 -20.05 -9.01
C GLU A 113 5.46 -20.03 -10.33
N LEU A 114 5.94 -18.85 -10.74
CA LEU A 114 6.70 -18.63 -11.97
C LEU A 114 8.22 -18.66 -11.76
N GLU A 115 8.73 -18.82 -10.53
CA GLU A 115 10.17 -18.72 -10.20
C GLU A 115 11.06 -19.70 -10.99
N ARG A 116 10.51 -20.87 -11.36
CA ARG A 116 11.23 -21.91 -12.10
C ARG A 116 11.08 -21.80 -13.62
N ARG A 117 10.34 -20.82 -14.13
CA ARG A 117 10.12 -20.66 -15.58
C ARG A 117 11.24 -19.86 -16.23
N PRO A 118 11.54 -20.13 -17.51
CA PRO A 118 12.49 -19.32 -18.27
C PRO A 118 12.00 -17.87 -18.36
N GLN A 119 12.92 -16.94 -18.13
CA GLN A 119 12.69 -15.52 -18.31
C GLN A 119 12.80 -15.22 -19.81
N GLU A 120 11.78 -14.59 -20.39
CA GLU A 120 11.76 -14.23 -21.81
C GLU A 120 12.31 -12.82 -22.08
N GLY A 121 12.41 -11.99 -21.05
CA GLY A 121 12.92 -10.62 -21.20
C GLY A 121 13.67 -10.12 -19.97
N ALA A 122 14.60 -9.20 -20.20
CA ALA A 122 15.35 -8.53 -19.15
C ALA A 122 14.41 -7.74 -18.21
N ALA A 123 14.90 -7.51 -16.99
CA ALA A 123 14.27 -6.55 -16.09
C ALA A 123 14.28 -5.15 -16.71
N LEU A 124 13.27 -4.33 -16.38
CA LEU A 124 13.24 -2.94 -16.83
C LEU A 124 14.45 -2.19 -16.28
N SER A 125 15.04 -1.34 -17.11
CA SER A 125 16.11 -0.44 -16.72
C SER A 125 15.63 0.58 -15.69
N GLU A 126 16.56 1.19 -14.94
CA GLU A 126 16.20 2.19 -13.94
C GLU A 126 15.43 3.39 -14.52
N GLU A 127 15.72 3.74 -15.77
CA GLU A 127 15.05 4.81 -16.49
C GLU A 127 13.61 4.42 -16.82
N GLU A 128 13.37 3.23 -17.37
CA GLU A 128 12.03 2.71 -17.66
C GLU A 128 11.19 2.54 -16.39
N VAL A 129 11.79 2.10 -15.29
CA VAL A 129 11.10 2.01 -13.99
C VAL A 129 10.71 3.39 -13.47
N ARG A 130 11.56 4.40 -13.69
CA ARG A 130 11.28 5.80 -13.31
C ARG A 130 10.14 6.37 -14.16
N GLN A 131 10.15 6.11 -15.47
CA GLN A 131 9.08 6.49 -16.39
C GLN A 131 7.74 5.85 -15.99
N LEU A 132 7.74 4.54 -15.72
CA LEU A 132 6.56 3.80 -15.26
C LEU A 132 6.03 4.32 -13.92
N LYS A 133 6.93 4.68 -12.99
CA LYS A 133 6.54 5.25 -11.70
C LYS A 133 5.83 6.59 -11.88
N PHE A 134 6.33 7.47 -12.74
CA PHE A 134 5.70 8.78 -12.98
C PHE A 134 4.39 8.67 -13.76
N SER A 135 4.27 7.73 -14.70
CA SER A 135 3.03 7.51 -15.44
C SER A 135 1.89 6.98 -14.55
N LYS A 136 2.21 6.10 -13.59
CA LYS A 136 1.21 5.52 -12.67
C LYS A 136 0.94 6.34 -11.42
N MET A 137 1.77 7.33 -11.08
CA MET A 137 1.59 8.18 -9.90
C MET A 137 0.41 9.15 -10.11
N THR A 138 -0.53 9.18 -9.18
CA THR A 138 -1.69 10.10 -9.29
C THR A 138 -1.44 11.37 -8.48
N TYR A 139 -1.81 12.54 -9.04
CA TYR A 139 -1.72 13.82 -8.30
C TYR A 139 -2.53 13.79 -6.99
N GLY A 140 -3.61 12.99 -6.93
CA GLY A 140 -4.37 12.76 -5.72
C GLY A 140 -3.56 12.13 -4.57
N GLN A 141 -2.60 11.24 -4.85
CA GLN A 141 -1.73 10.67 -3.81
C GLN A 141 -0.78 11.73 -3.22
N LEU A 142 -0.30 12.66 -4.05
CA LEU A 142 0.51 13.79 -3.60
C LEU A 142 -0.33 14.78 -2.77
N GLY A 143 -1.58 15.02 -3.18
CA GLY A 143 -2.53 15.82 -2.40
C GLY A 143 -2.83 15.21 -1.03
N ILE A 144 -3.04 13.88 -0.96
CA ILE A 144 -3.23 13.18 0.32
C ILE A 144 -2.00 13.29 1.22
N ALA A 145 -0.78 13.20 0.67
CA ALA A 145 0.44 13.38 1.46
C ALA A 145 0.53 14.78 2.08
N VAL A 146 0.15 15.82 1.33
CA VAL A 146 0.07 17.20 1.83
C VAL A 146 -1.01 17.34 2.91
N LEU A 147 -2.20 16.80 2.68
CA LEU A 147 -3.28 16.81 3.68
C LEU A 147 -2.92 16.06 4.95
N ALA A 148 -2.23 14.92 4.83
CA ALA A 148 -1.73 14.15 5.97
C ALA A 148 -0.68 14.93 6.76
N ALA A 149 0.23 15.64 6.08
CA ALA A 149 1.21 16.50 6.73
C ALA A 149 0.53 17.65 7.50
N ILE A 150 -0.49 18.29 6.92
CA ILE A 150 -1.28 19.34 7.59
C ILE A 150 -2.02 18.77 8.80
N ALA A 151 -2.70 17.64 8.65
CA ALA A 151 -3.43 16.99 9.74
C ALA A 151 -2.51 16.55 10.89
N LEU A 152 -1.29 16.10 10.58
CA LEU A 152 -0.28 15.74 11.56
C LEU A 152 0.14 16.96 12.39
N VAL A 153 0.44 18.10 11.74
CA VAL A 153 0.80 19.34 12.42
C VAL A 153 -0.35 19.86 13.27
N TRP A 154 -1.58 19.84 12.74
CA TRP A 154 -2.77 20.23 13.50
C TRP A 154 -2.96 19.37 14.75
N LYS A 155 -2.81 18.05 14.63
CA LYS A 155 -2.97 17.16 15.78
C LYS A 155 -1.89 17.40 16.83
N MET A 156 -0.64 17.60 16.40
CA MET A 156 0.49 17.84 17.31
C MET A 156 0.46 19.25 17.92
N SER A 157 -0.15 20.23 17.27
CA SER A 157 -0.32 21.58 17.82
C SER A 157 -1.25 21.62 19.03
N ALA A 158 -2.21 20.70 19.10
CA ALA A 158 -3.12 20.57 20.23
C ALA A 158 -2.47 19.91 21.46
N ALA A 159 -1.39 19.16 21.28
CA ALA A 159 -0.75 18.35 22.33
C ALA A 159 0.64 18.85 22.76
N THR A 160 1.29 19.67 21.93
CA THR A 160 2.67 20.11 22.12
C THR A 160 2.87 21.51 21.53
N ASP A 161 3.69 22.35 22.18
CA ASP A 161 4.13 23.60 21.56
C ASP A 161 4.99 23.27 20.35
N ILE A 162 4.42 23.44 19.16
CA ILE A 162 5.07 23.15 17.87
C ILE A 162 6.13 24.18 17.48
N PHE A 163 6.13 25.37 18.08
CA PHE A 163 7.08 26.42 17.73
C PHE A 163 8.40 26.33 18.51
N HIS A 164 8.47 25.53 19.57
CA HIS A 164 9.67 25.38 20.40
C HIS A 164 9.96 23.91 20.75
N GLY A 165 11.23 23.63 21.06
CA GLY A 165 11.66 22.31 21.51
C GLY A 165 11.42 21.18 20.49
N TRP A 166 10.97 20.01 20.98
CA TRP A 166 10.72 18.83 20.15
C TRP A 166 9.54 18.98 19.18
N GLY A 167 8.65 19.96 19.42
CA GLY A 167 7.55 20.29 18.52
C GLY A 167 8.02 20.78 17.14
N MET A 168 9.16 21.46 17.10
CA MET A 168 9.74 22.00 15.85
C MET A 168 10.12 20.88 14.87
N LEU A 169 10.48 19.68 15.36
CA LEU A 169 10.79 18.53 14.49
C LEU A 169 9.56 18.07 13.70
N TRP A 170 8.37 18.17 14.27
CA TRP A 170 7.13 17.84 13.56
C TRP A 170 6.81 18.84 12.45
N LEU A 171 7.07 20.13 12.68
CA LEU A 171 6.97 21.17 11.65
C LEU A 171 7.98 20.95 10.52
N ILE A 172 9.24 20.65 10.85
CA ILE A 172 10.28 20.34 9.86
C ILE A 172 9.88 19.11 9.05
N PHE A 173 9.44 18.03 9.70
CA PHE A 173 9.01 16.81 9.03
C PHE A 173 7.82 17.04 8.09
N ALA A 174 6.82 17.79 8.54
CA ALA A 174 5.67 18.15 7.70
C ALA A 174 6.07 19.05 6.53
N GLY A 175 6.95 20.03 6.76
CA GLY A 175 7.52 20.88 5.71
C GLY A 175 8.26 20.08 4.64
N LEU A 176 9.08 19.10 5.06
CA LEU A 176 9.78 18.18 4.16
C LEU A 176 8.80 17.30 3.36
N LEU A 177 7.73 16.80 3.98
CA LEU A 177 6.69 16.03 3.29
C LEU A 177 5.99 16.87 2.21
N ILE A 178 5.63 18.12 2.52
CA ILE A 178 4.98 19.04 1.58
C ILE A 178 5.93 19.40 0.44
N ALA A 179 7.18 19.77 0.76
CA ALA A 179 8.20 20.07 -0.24
C ALA A 179 8.47 18.87 -1.14
N GLY A 180 8.60 17.67 -0.56
CA GLY A 180 8.79 16.42 -1.29
C GLY A 180 7.62 16.09 -2.21
N ALA A 181 6.38 16.27 -1.75
CA ALA A 181 5.18 16.09 -2.57
C ALA A 181 5.12 17.10 -3.71
N GLY A 182 5.46 18.37 -3.45
CA GLY A 182 5.54 19.43 -4.47
C GLY A 182 6.60 19.17 -5.52
N ILE A 183 7.81 18.76 -5.11
CA ILE A 183 8.88 18.38 -6.04
C ILE A 183 8.44 17.19 -6.90
N GLN A 184 7.78 16.19 -6.31
CA GLN A 184 7.27 15.05 -7.09
C GLN A 184 6.15 15.45 -8.06
N ALA A 185 5.29 16.40 -7.69
CA ALA A 185 4.26 16.94 -8.57
C ALA A 185 4.90 17.69 -9.75
N LEU A 186 5.91 18.53 -9.50
CA LEU A 186 6.65 19.24 -10.54
C LEU A 186 7.41 18.30 -11.47
N ARG A 187 8.07 17.28 -10.92
CA ARG A 187 8.75 16.24 -11.73
C ARG A 187 7.77 15.49 -12.62
N LYS A 188 6.59 15.15 -12.09
CA LYS A 188 5.52 14.53 -12.87
C LYS A 188 5.01 15.46 -13.97
N TRP A 189 4.78 16.73 -13.67
CA TRP A 189 4.29 17.72 -14.64
C TRP A 189 5.28 17.98 -15.79
N HIS A 190 6.58 18.04 -15.51
CA HIS A 190 7.60 18.13 -16.55
C HIS A 190 7.61 16.88 -17.43
N TYR A 191 7.41 15.70 -16.84
CA TYR A 191 7.35 14.44 -17.57
C TYR A 191 6.10 14.30 -18.45
N GLU A 192 4.96 14.89 -18.05
CA GLU A 192 3.74 14.89 -18.86
C GLU A 192 3.77 15.90 -20.03
N ARG A 193 4.74 16.83 -20.04
CA ARG A 193 4.86 17.91 -21.04
C ARG A 193 6.06 17.81 -21.98
N GLY A 194 7.07 17.01 -21.63
CA GLY A 194 8.23 16.71 -22.48
C GLY A 194 8.03 15.44 -23.26
#